data_AF-A0A2W4L089-F1
#
_entry.id   AF-A0A2W4L089-F1
#
_cell.length_a   1.000
_cell.length_b   1.000
_cell.length_c   1.000
_cell.angle_alpha   90.00
_cell.angle_beta   90.00
_cell.angle_gamma   90.00
#
_symmetry.space_group_name_H-M   'P 1'
#
loop_
_entity.id
_entity.type
_entity.pdbx_description
1 polymer ?
#
loop_
_entity_poly.entity_id
_entity_poly.type
_entity_poly.pdbx_seq_one_letter_code
_entity_poly.pdbx_strand_id
1 'polypeptide(L)'
;MNAGRGVILILAVSAVFFSFAAATSVPGQTQNDEQAEMKLALDLAKLLQSARTVISNHQNLINDPEVGDKGLTGERVLAETIEQYRKATGHDPRDFDPQSREGRLMRAELDAIREVVDESQTLINEKGLGFKGFIPAVFGRLVTERLRDKVATELQIKITAPPPLVRNRKARPDEWEQQIIETKFLSPDWTRGQVYSEAQKNGVQSVFRVMVPEYYAASCLTCHGGPKGEIDITGYPKEGASEGDLGGVISITLFRNNQ
;
A
#
# COMPACT_ATOMS: atom_id res chain seq x y z
N MET A 1 -7.06 -93.76 17.15
CA MET A 1 -6.70 -93.06 18.41
C MET A 1 -5.44 -92.25 18.15
N ASN A 2 -5.38 -91.04 18.71
CA ASN A 2 -4.31 -90.03 18.68
C ASN A 2 -4.08 -89.17 17.43
N ALA A 3 -4.95 -88.15 17.36
CA ALA A 3 -4.72 -86.73 17.10
C ALA A 3 -3.27 -86.21 16.94
N GLY A 4 -3.03 -85.52 15.81
CA GLY A 4 -1.98 -84.52 15.66
C GLY A 4 -2.49 -83.12 16.04
N ARG A 5 -1.72 -82.40 16.86
CA ARG A 5 -1.95 -80.98 17.19
C ARG A 5 -1.08 -80.12 16.29
N GLY A 6 -1.70 -79.36 15.39
CA GLY A 6 -1.09 -78.22 14.71
C GLY A 6 -1.58 -76.93 15.34
N VAL A 7 -0.67 -76.12 15.89
CA VAL A 7 -0.96 -74.78 16.40
C VAL A 7 -0.83 -73.80 15.23
N ILE A 8 -1.91 -73.10 14.88
CA ILE A 8 -1.90 -72.00 13.90
C ILE A 8 -1.85 -70.68 14.69
N LEU A 9 -0.75 -69.94 14.51
CA LEU A 9 -0.54 -68.60 15.03
C LEU A 9 -1.21 -67.60 14.07
N ILE A 10 -2.23 -66.87 14.53
CA ILE A 10 -2.88 -65.79 13.76
C ILE A 10 -2.20 -64.47 14.13
N LEU A 11 -1.43 -63.91 13.20
CA LEU A 11 -0.91 -62.54 13.25
C LEU A 11 -1.96 -61.60 12.65
N ALA A 12 -2.61 -60.78 13.49
CA ALA A 12 -3.50 -59.72 13.05
C ALA A 12 -2.66 -58.47 12.68
N VAL A 13 -2.69 -58.10 11.39
CA VAL A 13 -2.10 -56.84 10.89
C VAL A 13 -3.19 -55.78 10.89
N SER A 14 -3.13 -54.84 11.84
CA SER A 14 -4.00 -53.67 11.87
C SER A 14 -3.49 -52.62 10.87
N ALA A 15 -4.20 -52.44 9.75
CA ALA A 15 -3.95 -51.37 8.81
C ALA A 15 -4.53 -50.04 9.32
N VAL A 16 -3.66 -49.09 9.67
CA VAL A 16 -4.03 -47.71 10.00
C VAL A 16 -4.23 -46.96 8.68
N PHE A 17 -5.47 -46.62 8.35
CA PHE A 17 -5.80 -45.75 7.21
C PHE A 17 -5.54 -44.29 7.58
N PHE A 18 -4.42 -43.73 7.14
CA PHE A 18 -4.23 -42.28 7.10
C PHE A 18 -5.09 -41.70 5.97
N SER A 19 -6.21 -41.08 6.32
CA SER A 19 -7.00 -40.29 5.38
C SER A 19 -6.31 -38.95 5.16
N PHE A 20 -5.51 -38.85 4.08
CA PHE A 20 -5.06 -37.57 3.57
C PHE A 20 -6.23 -36.92 2.82
N ALA A 21 -6.95 -36.02 3.48
CA ALA A 21 -7.87 -35.12 2.80
C ALA A 21 -7.05 -34.10 2.00
N ALA A 22 -6.84 -34.35 0.71
CA ALA A 22 -6.31 -33.34 -0.20
C ALA A 22 -7.36 -32.23 -0.34
N ALA A 23 -7.09 -31.05 0.21
CA ALA A 23 -7.90 -29.87 -0.04
C ALA A 23 -7.74 -29.48 -1.52
N THR A 24 -8.65 -29.94 -2.37
CA THR A 24 -8.70 -29.51 -3.78
C THR A 24 -9.36 -28.15 -3.84
N SER A 25 -8.57 -27.09 -3.97
CA SER A 25 -9.08 -25.77 -4.30
C SER A 25 -9.72 -25.80 -5.70
N VAL A 26 -10.94 -25.28 -5.82
CA VAL A 26 -11.65 -25.18 -7.11
C VAL A 26 -10.96 -24.08 -7.93
N PRO A 27 -10.44 -24.38 -9.14
CA PRO A 27 -9.63 -23.42 -9.91
C PRO A 27 -10.29 -22.05 -10.18
N GLY A 28 -11.63 -22.00 -10.25
CA GLY A 28 -12.39 -20.76 -10.47
C GLY A 28 -12.62 -19.89 -9.22
N GLN A 29 -12.47 -20.43 -8.00
CA GLN A 29 -12.63 -19.63 -6.78
C GLN A 29 -11.41 -18.75 -6.53
N THR A 30 -10.20 -19.31 -6.66
CA THR A 30 -8.94 -18.57 -6.47
C THR A 30 -8.82 -17.37 -7.42
N GLN A 31 -9.23 -17.52 -8.68
CA GLN A 31 -9.16 -16.45 -9.67
C GLN A 31 -10.14 -15.30 -9.35
N ASN A 32 -11.33 -15.61 -8.83
CA ASN A 32 -12.30 -14.59 -8.42
C ASN A 32 -11.84 -13.86 -7.13
N ASP A 33 -11.25 -14.60 -6.19
CA ASP A 33 -10.70 -14.03 -4.97
C ASP A 33 -9.56 -13.05 -5.29
N GLU A 34 -8.64 -13.43 -6.18
CA GLU A 34 -7.54 -12.55 -6.62
C GLU A 34 -8.02 -11.31 -7.36
N GLN A 35 -9.08 -11.42 -8.18
CA GLN A 35 -9.68 -10.24 -8.82
C GLN A 35 -10.29 -9.27 -7.78
N ALA A 36 -10.99 -9.79 -6.78
CA ALA A 36 -11.55 -8.98 -5.70
C ALA A 36 -10.47 -8.32 -4.85
N GLU A 37 -9.41 -9.06 -4.51
CA GLU A 37 -8.25 -8.52 -3.78
C GLU A 37 -7.49 -7.49 -4.59
N MET A 38 -7.33 -7.72 -5.89
CA MET A 38 -6.73 -6.75 -6.80
C MET A 38 -7.53 -5.45 -6.82
N LYS A 39 -8.86 -5.53 -6.99
CA LYS A 39 -9.74 -4.35 -6.94
C LYS A 39 -9.57 -3.60 -5.62
N LEU A 40 -9.66 -4.29 -4.49
CA LEU A 40 -9.48 -3.70 -3.15
C LEU A 40 -8.13 -2.98 -3.03
N ALA A 41 -7.03 -3.61 -3.46
CA ALA A 41 -5.71 -2.99 -3.40
C ALA A 41 -5.64 -1.72 -4.27
N LEU A 42 -6.21 -1.75 -5.46
CA LEU A 42 -6.23 -0.57 -6.34
C LEU A 42 -7.08 0.57 -5.78
N ASP A 43 -8.20 0.26 -5.11
CA ASP A 43 -9.04 1.27 -4.46
C ASP A 43 -8.34 1.95 -3.29
N LEU A 44 -7.66 1.17 -2.42
CA LEU A 44 -6.83 1.71 -1.35
C LEU A 44 -5.66 2.55 -1.90
N ALA A 45 -4.94 2.05 -2.91
CA ALA A 45 -3.87 2.82 -3.57
C ALA A 45 -4.39 4.14 -4.11
N LYS A 46 -5.56 4.13 -4.76
CA LYS A 46 -6.16 5.33 -5.35
C LYS A 46 -6.61 6.32 -4.28
N LEU A 47 -7.12 5.85 -3.14
CA LEU A 47 -7.49 6.71 -2.03
C LEU A 47 -6.26 7.42 -1.44
N LEU A 48 -5.17 6.68 -1.20
CA LEU A 48 -3.90 7.25 -0.74
C LEU A 48 -3.34 8.29 -1.72
N GLN A 49 -3.37 7.99 -3.02
CA GLN A 49 -2.97 8.93 -4.08
C GLN A 49 -3.81 10.20 -4.05
N SER A 50 -5.13 10.05 -3.95
CA SER A 50 -6.08 11.18 -3.92
C SER A 50 -5.78 12.11 -2.74
N ALA A 51 -5.54 11.54 -1.55
CA ALA A 51 -5.19 12.30 -0.36
C ALA A 51 -3.83 13.03 -0.51
N ARG A 52 -2.82 12.36 -1.08
CA ARG A 52 -1.51 12.98 -1.35
C ARG A 52 -1.60 14.10 -2.38
N THR A 53 -2.47 13.99 -3.37
CA THR A 53 -2.75 15.06 -4.34
C THR A 53 -3.34 16.28 -3.65
N VAL A 54 -4.27 16.11 -2.70
CA VAL A 54 -4.80 17.24 -1.91
C VAL A 54 -3.67 17.97 -1.17
N ILE A 55 -2.81 17.24 -0.44
CA ILE A 55 -1.66 17.83 0.26
C ILE A 55 -0.67 18.50 -0.71
N SER A 56 -0.47 17.94 -1.91
CA SER A 56 0.36 18.54 -2.94
C SER A 56 -0.20 19.88 -3.42
N ASN A 57 -1.52 19.96 -3.65
CA ASN A 57 -2.19 21.16 -4.14
C ASN A 57 -2.16 22.30 -3.11
N HIS A 58 -2.10 21.97 -1.81
CA HIS A 58 -2.04 22.94 -0.72
C HIS A 58 -0.63 23.26 -0.23
N GLN A 59 0.44 22.81 -0.91
CA GLN A 59 1.82 23.06 -0.45
C GLN A 59 2.16 24.54 -0.28
N ASN A 60 1.64 25.42 -1.15
CA ASN A 60 1.86 26.86 -1.02
C ASN A 60 1.19 27.41 0.25
N LEU A 61 -0.04 26.99 0.55
CA LEU A 61 -0.76 27.42 1.74
C LEU A 61 -0.11 26.89 3.02
N ILE A 62 0.28 25.61 3.02
CA ILE A 62 0.98 24.97 4.14
C ILE A 62 2.26 25.75 4.46
N ASN A 63 3.08 26.03 3.45
CA ASN A 63 4.39 26.67 3.65
C ASN A 63 4.36 28.21 3.65
N ASP A 64 3.19 28.84 3.68
CA ASP A 64 3.07 30.30 3.80
C ASP A 64 3.42 30.74 5.24
N PRO A 65 4.42 31.59 5.48
CA PRO A 65 4.77 32.02 6.84
C PRO A 65 3.84 33.10 7.40
N GLU A 66 3.08 33.81 6.57
CA GLU A 66 2.27 34.96 6.99
C GLU A 66 0.92 34.56 7.57
N VAL A 67 0.39 33.42 7.14
CA VAL A 67 -0.91 32.89 7.60
C VAL A 67 -0.69 31.91 8.76
N GLY A 68 -1.37 32.13 9.89
CA GLY A 68 -1.39 31.19 11.01
C GLY A 68 -2.38 30.06 10.75
N ASP A 69 -3.66 30.31 11.03
CA ASP A 69 -4.74 29.37 10.70
C ASP A 69 -4.92 29.24 9.19
N LYS A 70 -4.57 28.06 8.65
CA LYS A 70 -4.69 27.73 7.22
C LYS A 70 -6.09 27.31 6.82
N GLY A 71 -6.95 26.99 7.78
CA GLY A 71 -8.24 26.35 7.52
C GLY A 71 -8.11 25.01 6.78
N LEU A 72 -6.95 24.34 6.87
CA LEU A 72 -6.67 23.04 6.26
C LEU A 72 -6.83 21.93 7.31
N THR A 73 -8.05 21.80 7.81
CA THR A 73 -8.42 20.82 8.86
C THR A 73 -8.47 19.40 8.29
N GLY A 74 -8.46 18.38 9.16
CA GLY A 74 -8.63 16.99 8.72
C GLY A 74 -9.96 16.76 8.03
N GLU A 75 -11.04 17.41 8.47
CA GLU A 75 -12.34 17.36 7.81
C GLU A 75 -12.29 17.92 6.38
N ARG A 76 -11.63 19.07 6.19
CA ARG A 76 -11.48 19.66 4.85
C ARG A 76 -10.66 18.77 3.94
N VAL A 77 -9.51 18.28 4.41
CA VAL A 77 -8.66 17.38 3.61
C VAL A 77 -9.40 16.10 3.27
N LEU A 78 -10.17 15.53 4.19
CA LEU A 78 -10.98 14.35 3.96
C LEU A 78 -12.06 14.59 2.89
N ALA A 79 -12.78 15.71 2.97
CA ALA A 79 -13.80 16.07 1.99
C ALA A 79 -13.21 16.26 0.59
N GLU A 80 -12.08 16.97 0.48
CA GLU A 80 -11.37 17.15 -0.79
C GLU A 80 -10.80 15.83 -1.32
N THR A 81 -10.34 14.94 -0.44
CA THR A 81 -9.85 13.60 -0.81
C THR A 81 -10.95 12.74 -1.40
N ILE A 82 -12.13 12.72 -0.78
CA ILE A 82 -13.31 11.99 -1.29
C ILE A 82 -13.67 12.50 -2.69
N GLU A 83 -13.63 13.82 -2.90
CA GLU A 83 -13.91 14.42 -4.21
C GLU A 83 -12.85 14.03 -5.26
N GLN A 84 -11.57 14.05 -4.90
CA GLN A 84 -10.49 13.60 -5.80
C GLN A 84 -10.63 12.11 -6.15
N TYR A 85 -10.96 11.26 -5.18
CA TYR A 85 -11.19 9.84 -5.42
C TYR A 85 -12.39 9.63 -6.36
N ARG A 86 -13.52 10.29 -6.11
CA ARG A 86 -14.72 10.23 -6.98
C ARG A 86 -14.40 10.63 -8.41
N LYS A 87 -13.63 11.70 -8.62
CA LYS A 87 -13.20 12.11 -9.96
C LYS A 87 -12.36 11.05 -10.66
N ALA A 88 -11.55 10.31 -9.91
CA ALA A 88 -10.66 9.30 -10.46
C ALA A 88 -11.33 7.93 -10.70
N THR A 89 -12.36 7.58 -9.93
CA THR A 89 -12.96 6.23 -9.95
C THR A 89 -14.43 6.21 -10.37
N GLY A 90 -15.14 7.33 -10.27
CA GLY A 90 -16.59 7.39 -10.45
C GLY A 90 -17.40 6.93 -9.24
N HIS A 91 -16.77 6.63 -8.10
CA HIS A 91 -17.42 6.08 -6.90
C HIS A 91 -17.10 6.90 -5.65
N ASP A 92 -18.02 6.92 -4.67
CA ASP A 92 -17.72 7.43 -3.33
C ASP A 92 -17.07 6.31 -2.49
N PRO A 93 -15.91 6.54 -1.85
CA PRO A 93 -15.26 5.52 -1.03
C PRO A 93 -16.07 5.16 0.24
N ARG A 94 -17.18 5.84 0.52
CA ARG A 94 -18.08 5.54 1.64
C ARG A 94 -19.27 4.65 1.24
N ASP A 95 -19.49 4.42 -0.05
CA ASP A 95 -20.60 3.61 -0.55
C ASP A 95 -20.34 2.09 -0.39
N PHE A 96 -19.10 1.69 -0.09
CA PHE A 96 -18.76 0.30 0.20
C PHE A 96 -19.45 -0.22 1.47
N ASP A 97 -20.05 -1.41 1.38
CA ASP A 97 -20.77 -2.06 2.49
C ASP A 97 -19.93 -2.01 3.77
N PRO A 98 -20.47 -1.43 4.86
CA PRO A 98 -19.66 -1.24 6.03
C PRO A 98 -19.21 -2.52 6.75
N GLN A 99 -19.90 -3.62 6.51
CA GLN A 99 -19.54 -4.92 7.07
C GLN A 99 -18.57 -5.71 6.18
N SER A 100 -18.41 -5.33 4.92
CA SER A 100 -17.43 -5.94 4.01
C SER A 100 -15.98 -5.62 4.41
N ARG A 101 -15.04 -6.49 4.03
CA ARG A 101 -13.60 -6.24 4.21
C ARG A 101 -13.17 -4.94 3.52
N GLU A 102 -13.62 -4.72 2.29
CA GLU A 102 -13.32 -3.52 1.50
C GLU A 102 -13.81 -2.26 2.21
N GLY A 103 -15.08 -2.20 2.59
CA GLY A 103 -15.63 -1.04 3.30
C GLY A 103 -14.88 -0.74 4.60
N ARG A 104 -14.56 -1.77 5.41
CA ARG A 104 -13.82 -1.58 6.66
C ARG A 104 -12.45 -0.97 6.43
N LEU A 105 -11.69 -1.50 5.46
CA LEU A 105 -10.35 -0.99 5.14
C LEU A 105 -10.39 0.42 4.54
N MET A 106 -11.34 0.69 3.63
CA MET A 106 -11.53 2.03 3.05
C MET A 106 -11.84 3.08 4.13
N ARG A 107 -12.72 2.76 5.09
CA ARG A 107 -12.99 3.68 6.22
C ARG A 107 -11.80 3.83 7.16
N ALA A 108 -11.06 2.75 7.43
CA ALA A 108 -9.85 2.85 8.25
C ALA A 108 -8.81 3.79 7.61
N GLU A 109 -8.70 3.79 6.28
CA GLU A 109 -7.81 4.71 5.55
C GLU A 109 -8.34 6.15 5.55
N LEU A 110 -9.65 6.36 5.34
CA LEU A 110 -10.29 7.68 5.50
C LEU A 110 -10.07 8.27 6.90
N ASP A 111 -10.21 7.46 7.94
CA ASP A 111 -9.95 7.86 9.33
C ASP A 111 -8.47 8.19 9.55
N ALA A 112 -7.56 7.37 9.04
CA ALA A 112 -6.12 7.63 9.12
C ALA A 112 -5.71 8.94 8.43
N ILE A 113 -6.32 9.25 7.27
CA ILE A 113 -6.12 10.52 6.56
C ILE A 113 -6.52 11.71 7.44
N ARG A 114 -7.72 11.67 8.03
CA ARG A 114 -8.21 12.74 8.90
C ARG A 114 -7.34 12.91 10.14
N GLU A 115 -7.04 11.82 10.84
CA GLU A 115 -6.26 11.82 12.08
C GLU A 115 -4.86 12.40 11.87
N VAL A 116 -4.16 12.03 10.79
CA VAL A 116 -2.82 12.53 10.50
C VAL A 116 -2.83 14.05 10.27
N VAL A 117 -3.85 14.59 9.61
CA VAL A 117 -3.97 16.04 9.40
C VAL A 117 -4.33 16.75 10.69
N ASP A 118 -5.24 16.20 11.50
CA ASP A 118 -5.64 16.75 12.79
C ASP A 118 -4.44 16.81 13.76
N GLU A 119 -3.62 15.76 13.79
CA GLU A 119 -2.40 15.71 14.62
C GLU A 119 -1.28 16.63 14.10
N SER A 120 -1.31 16.98 12.81
CA SER A 120 -0.33 17.87 12.19
C SER A 120 -0.71 19.35 12.24
N GLN A 121 -1.87 19.71 12.83
CA GLN A 121 -2.37 21.09 12.83
C GLN A 121 -1.40 22.09 13.44
N THR A 122 -0.68 21.73 14.51
CA THR A 122 0.33 22.62 15.12
C THR A 122 1.42 22.99 14.11
N LEU A 123 1.91 22.02 13.34
CA LEU A 123 2.94 22.24 12.32
C LEU A 123 2.38 23.00 11.11
N ILE A 124 1.20 22.60 10.60
CA ILE A 124 0.56 23.22 9.44
C ILE A 124 0.30 24.71 9.69
N ASN A 125 -0.18 25.05 10.89
CA ASN A 125 -0.57 26.41 11.26
C ASN A 125 0.57 27.23 11.90
N GLU A 126 1.81 26.73 11.90
CA GLU A 126 2.95 27.47 12.46
C GLU A 126 3.23 28.74 11.64
N LYS A 127 3.05 29.90 12.28
CA LYS A 127 3.29 31.22 11.68
C LYS A 127 4.78 31.57 11.75
N GLY A 128 5.28 32.26 10.74
CA GLY A 128 6.68 32.69 10.63
C GLY A 128 7.62 31.60 10.13
N LEU A 129 7.15 30.36 9.98
CA LEU A 129 7.90 29.26 9.38
C LEU A 129 7.42 29.00 7.96
N GLY A 130 8.35 29.08 7.00
CA GLY A 130 8.09 28.76 5.59
C GLY A 130 7.96 27.26 5.39
N PHE A 131 9.04 26.61 4.92
CA PHE A 131 9.04 25.17 4.71
C PHE A 131 8.87 24.39 6.03
N LYS A 132 7.77 23.64 6.14
CA LYS A 132 7.39 22.89 7.35
C LYS A 132 7.69 21.39 7.28
N GLY A 133 8.09 20.87 6.12
CA GLY A 133 8.31 19.42 5.93
C GLY A 133 7.03 18.57 5.89
N PHE A 134 5.83 19.17 6.01
CA PHE A 134 4.55 18.48 5.80
C PHE A 134 4.23 18.35 4.30
N ILE A 135 5.01 17.49 3.63
CA ILE A 135 4.95 17.23 2.18
C ILE A 135 4.17 15.94 1.87
N PRO A 136 3.71 15.73 0.62
CA PRO A 136 2.92 14.55 0.25
C PRO A 136 3.57 13.20 0.60
N ALA A 137 4.90 13.08 0.50
CA ALA A 137 5.61 11.84 0.85
C ALA A 137 5.61 11.57 2.37
N VAL A 138 5.78 12.61 3.19
CA VAL A 138 5.72 12.50 4.66
C VAL A 138 4.31 12.19 5.10
N PHE A 139 3.32 12.92 4.56
CA PHE A 139 1.91 12.69 4.81
C PHE A 139 1.50 11.24 4.46
N GLY A 140 1.83 10.77 3.25
CA GLY A 140 1.52 9.40 2.82
C GLY A 140 2.11 8.34 3.76
N ARG A 141 3.37 8.51 4.18
CA ARG A 141 3.99 7.62 5.16
C ARG A 141 3.22 7.60 6.48
N LEU A 142 2.89 8.77 7.03
CA LEU A 142 2.15 8.87 8.30
C LEU A 142 0.77 8.22 8.21
N VAL A 143 0.06 8.39 7.09
CA VAL A 143 -1.23 7.71 6.84
C VAL A 143 -1.05 6.20 6.83
N THR A 144 -0.07 5.67 6.09
CA THR A 144 0.16 4.22 6.05
C THR A 144 0.60 3.63 7.40
N GLU A 145 1.36 4.39 8.19
CA GLU A 145 1.73 3.99 9.55
C GLU A 145 0.50 3.95 10.46
N ARG A 146 -0.34 4.99 10.43
CA ARG A 146 -1.58 5.06 11.21
C ARG A 146 -2.59 3.98 10.80
N LEU A 147 -2.71 3.71 9.50
CA LEU A 147 -3.57 2.64 8.99
C LEU A 147 -3.09 1.27 9.49
N ARG A 148 -1.78 0.99 9.43
CA ARG A 148 -1.21 -0.25 9.94
C ARG A 148 -1.54 -0.47 11.41
N ASP A 149 -1.50 0.57 12.23
CA ASP A 149 -1.82 0.47 13.67
C ASP A 149 -3.30 0.06 13.91
N LYS A 150 -4.19 0.30 12.94
CA LYS A 150 -5.61 -0.07 13.00
C LYS A 150 -5.91 -1.46 12.44
N VAL A 151 -5.20 -1.88 11.38
CA VAL A 151 -5.58 -3.07 10.58
C VAL A 151 -4.40 -4.01 10.25
N ALA A 152 -3.39 -4.06 11.12
CA ALA A 152 -2.12 -4.76 10.88
C ALA A 152 -2.25 -6.25 10.50
N THR A 153 -3.37 -6.91 10.84
CA THR A 153 -3.65 -8.32 10.52
C THR A 153 -4.35 -8.51 9.17
N GLU A 154 -4.87 -7.44 8.55
CA GLU A 154 -5.65 -7.49 7.31
C GLU A 154 -4.93 -6.81 6.14
N LEU A 155 -4.12 -5.77 6.39
CA LEU A 155 -3.52 -4.92 5.38
C LEU A 155 -2.18 -4.32 5.82
N GLN A 156 -1.23 -4.24 4.89
CA GLN A 156 -0.08 -3.36 4.97
C GLN A 156 0.06 -2.58 3.66
N ILE A 157 0.26 -1.26 3.76
CA ILE A 157 0.60 -0.39 2.63
C ILE A 157 1.97 0.24 2.92
N LYS A 158 2.84 0.30 1.91
CA LYS A 158 4.14 0.98 1.96
C LYS A 158 4.35 1.77 0.68
N ILE A 159 4.75 3.03 0.82
CA ILE A 159 5.28 3.82 -0.30
C ILE A 159 6.79 3.57 -0.35
N THR A 160 7.27 2.98 -1.43
CA THR A 160 8.69 2.67 -1.70
C THR A 160 9.12 3.32 -3.02
N ALA A 161 10.37 3.14 -3.41
CA ALA A 161 10.93 3.67 -4.66
C ALA A 161 12.10 2.79 -5.14
N PRO A 162 12.59 2.97 -6.39
CA PRO A 162 13.89 2.46 -6.80
C PRO A 162 14.96 2.79 -5.76
N PRO A 163 15.82 1.83 -5.34
CA PRO A 163 16.74 2.02 -4.22
C PRO A 163 17.58 3.31 -4.25
N PRO A 164 18.09 3.78 -5.41
CA PRO A 164 18.83 5.04 -5.49
C PRO A 164 18.03 6.30 -5.15
N LEU A 165 16.70 6.25 -5.23
CA LEU A 165 15.79 7.38 -4.97
C LEU A 165 15.29 7.40 -3.51
N VAL A 166 15.60 6.38 -2.71
CA VAL A 166 15.06 6.25 -1.35
C VAL A 166 15.79 7.17 -0.36
N ARG A 167 15.15 8.30 -0.04
CA ARG A 167 15.65 9.26 0.97
C ARG A 167 15.40 8.83 2.42
N ASN A 168 14.28 8.16 2.69
CA ASN A 168 13.92 7.63 4.01
C ASN A 168 14.17 6.12 4.08
N ARG A 169 15.04 5.67 5.00
CA ARG A 169 15.37 4.24 5.14
C ARG A 169 14.17 3.34 5.43
N LYS A 170 13.12 3.83 6.09
CA LYS A 170 11.87 3.08 6.34
C LYS A 170 11.07 2.80 5.06
N ALA A 171 11.34 3.54 3.99
CA ALA A 171 10.72 3.39 2.67
C ALA A 171 11.57 2.53 1.72
N ARG A 172 12.62 1.85 2.20
CA ARG A 172 13.40 0.95 1.34
C ARG A 172 12.55 -0.22 0.87
N PRO A 173 12.71 -0.64 -0.40
CA PRO A 173 12.05 -1.84 -0.88
C PRO A 173 12.58 -3.07 -0.14
N ASP A 174 11.73 -4.07 0.06
CA ASP A 174 12.19 -5.42 0.35
C ASP A 174 12.70 -6.10 -0.93
N GLU A 175 13.26 -7.30 -0.82
CA GLU A 175 13.87 -8.02 -1.94
C GLU A 175 12.89 -8.26 -3.10
N TRP A 176 11.64 -8.62 -2.78
CA TRP A 176 10.60 -8.83 -3.80
C TRP A 176 10.22 -7.52 -4.47
N GLU A 177 9.99 -6.46 -3.70
CA GLU A 177 9.68 -5.14 -4.26
C GLU A 177 10.81 -4.62 -5.16
N GLN A 178 12.05 -4.78 -4.74
CA GLN A 178 13.22 -4.37 -5.53
C GLN A 178 13.28 -5.16 -6.84
N GLN A 179 13.09 -6.48 -6.79
CA GLN A 179 13.08 -7.31 -7.99
C GLN A 179 12.00 -6.87 -8.98
N ILE A 180 10.78 -6.58 -8.52
CA ILE A 180 9.70 -6.13 -9.41
C ILE A 180 10.00 -4.73 -9.97
N ILE A 181 10.53 -3.82 -9.16
CA ILE A 181 10.95 -2.49 -9.64
C ILE A 181 11.97 -2.62 -10.78
N GLU A 182 13.02 -3.42 -10.57
CA GLU A 182 14.13 -3.55 -11.52
C GLU A 182 13.75 -4.33 -12.78
N THR A 183 13.03 -5.44 -12.63
CA THR A 183 12.73 -6.34 -13.76
C THR A 183 11.46 -5.99 -14.51
N LYS A 184 10.54 -5.23 -13.88
CA LYS A 184 9.27 -4.80 -14.48
C LYS A 184 9.23 -3.30 -14.68
N PHE A 185 9.14 -2.51 -13.60
CA PHE A 185 8.78 -1.09 -13.74
C PHE A 185 9.87 -0.19 -14.34
N LEU A 186 11.13 -0.61 -14.28
CA LEU A 186 12.25 0.04 -14.97
C LEU A 186 12.54 -0.59 -16.35
N SER A 187 11.88 -1.70 -16.69
CA SER A 187 12.06 -2.34 -17.99
C SER A 187 11.33 -1.56 -19.09
N PRO A 188 11.96 -1.32 -20.25
CA PRO A 188 11.29 -0.68 -21.39
C PRO A 188 10.17 -1.53 -21.99
N ASP A 189 10.19 -2.86 -21.75
CA ASP A 189 9.20 -3.80 -22.29
C ASP A 189 7.94 -3.89 -21.41
N TRP A 190 7.96 -3.31 -20.20
CA TRP A 190 6.79 -3.30 -19.33
C TRP A 190 5.86 -2.16 -19.71
N THR A 191 4.57 -2.46 -19.80
CA THR A 191 3.59 -1.41 -20.14
C THR A 191 3.57 -0.37 -19.03
N ARG A 192 3.84 0.88 -19.38
CA ARG A 192 3.82 1.99 -18.43
C ARG A 192 2.48 2.05 -17.70
N GLY A 193 2.53 2.19 -16.37
CA GLY A 193 1.35 2.21 -15.51
C GLY A 193 0.73 0.84 -15.24
N GLN A 194 1.20 -0.23 -15.89
CA GLN A 194 0.76 -1.58 -15.58
C GLN A 194 1.21 -1.98 -14.19
N VAL A 195 0.23 -2.37 -13.38
CA VAL A 195 0.38 -2.88 -12.02
C VAL A 195 0.91 -4.32 -12.04
N TYR A 196 1.62 -4.72 -10.99
CA TYR A 196 2.06 -6.10 -10.80
C TYR A 196 1.40 -6.66 -9.54
N SER A 197 0.99 -7.92 -9.57
CA SER A 197 0.40 -8.58 -8.41
C SER A 197 0.80 -10.05 -8.34
N GLU A 198 0.93 -10.57 -7.13
CA GLU A 198 1.34 -11.95 -6.89
C GLU A 198 0.79 -12.48 -5.57
N ALA A 199 0.21 -13.68 -5.59
CA ALA A 199 -0.08 -14.43 -4.39
C ALA A 199 1.19 -15.13 -3.89
N GLN A 200 1.55 -14.92 -2.63
CA GLN A 200 2.74 -15.53 -2.03
C GLN A 200 2.50 -15.96 -0.59
N LYS A 201 3.49 -16.63 0.01
CA LYS A 201 3.52 -16.95 1.44
C LYS A 201 4.37 -15.93 2.19
N ASN A 202 3.87 -15.46 3.33
CA ASN A 202 4.63 -14.70 4.32
C ASN A 202 4.72 -15.56 5.59
N GLY A 203 5.77 -16.39 5.68
CA GLY A 203 5.83 -17.47 6.66
C GLY A 203 4.70 -18.48 6.42
N VAL A 204 3.86 -18.71 7.43
CA VAL A 204 2.69 -19.61 7.34
C VAL A 204 1.45 -18.95 6.74
N GLN A 205 1.43 -17.61 6.66
CA GLN A 205 0.27 -16.86 6.21
C GLN A 205 0.28 -16.69 4.69
N SER A 206 -0.87 -16.88 4.03
CA SER A 206 -1.01 -16.52 2.63
C SER A 206 -1.25 -15.02 2.49
N VAL A 207 -0.60 -14.39 1.51
CA VAL A 207 -0.80 -12.97 1.21
C VAL A 207 -0.98 -12.76 -0.29
N PHE A 208 -1.71 -11.71 -0.65
CA PHE A 208 -1.77 -11.19 -2.02
C PHE A 208 -1.08 -9.84 -2.03
N ARG A 209 -0.02 -9.71 -2.83
CA ARG A 209 0.74 -8.46 -2.94
C ARG A 209 0.46 -7.77 -4.25
N VAL A 210 0.34 -6.45 -4.21
CA VAL A 210 0.09 -5.59 -5.36
C VAL A 210 1.08 -4.43 -5.33
N MET A 211 1.69 -4.14 -6.47
CA MET A 211 2.58 -3.01 -6.67
C MET A 211 2.02 -2.07 -7.74
N VAL A 212 1.81 -0.83 -7.35
CA VAL A 212 1.27 0.24 -8.21
C VAL A 212 2.39 1.26 -8.48
N PRO A 213 2.92 1.35 -9.71
CA PRO A 213 3.98 2.30 -10.02
C PRO A 213 3.49 3.75 -9.94
N GLU A 214 4.32 4.63 -9.39
CA GLU A 214 4.06 6.07 -9.30
C GLU A 214 5.12 6.85 -10.09
N TYR A 215 4.65 7.79 -10.91
CA TYR A 215 5.50 8.59 -11.78
C TYR A 215 5.49 10.05 -11.31
N TYR A 216 6.62 10.73 -11.48
CA TYR A 216 6.71 12.14 -11.13
C TYR A 216 5.76 12.96 -12.00
N ALA A 217 4.94 13.79 -11.34
CA ALA A 217 4.19 14.87 -11.96
C ALA A 217 5.00 16.17 -11.90
N ALA A 218 4.54 17.22 -12.60
CA ALA A 218 5.18 18.53 -12.59
C ALA A 218 5.45 19.07 -11.17
N SER A 219 4.51 18.89 -10.21
CA SER A 219 4.68 19.34 -8.83
C SER A 219 5.80 18.61 -8.07
N CYS A 220 6.17 17.40 -8.48
CA CYS A 220 7.24 16.63 -7.87
C CYS A 220 8.63 17.20 -8.22
N LEU A 221 8.74 17.87 -9.38
CA LEU A 221 10.02 18.33 -9.92
C LEU A 221 10.62 19.50 -9.14
N THR A 222 9.84 20.17 -8.30
CA THR A 222 10.36 21.17 -7.34
C THR A 222 11.46 20.58 -6.46
N CYS A 223 11.32 19.32 -6.05
CA CYS A 223 12.28 18.61 -5.18
C CYS A 223 13.06 17.51 -5.90
N HIS A 224 12.54 16.97 -7.01
CA HIS A 224 13.16 15.84 -7.71
C HIS A 224 13.74 16.17 -9.08
N GLY A 225 13.45 17.36 -9.62
CA GLY A 225 13.78 17.76 -10.98
C GLY A 225 15.24 18.18 -11.18
N GLY A 226 15.48 19.00 -12.19
CA GLY A 226 16.80 19.56 -12.46
C GLY A 226 17.14 20.81 -11.64
N PRO A 227 18.42 21.23 -11.67
CA PRO A 227 19.57 20.44 -12.09
C PRO A 227 19.92 19.34 -11.07
N LYS A 228 20.40 18.20 -11.57
CA LYS A 228 20.81 17.08 -10.72
C LYS A 228 21.90 17.51 -9.73
N GLY A 229 21.74 17.13 -8.47
CA GLY A 229 22.71 17.41 -7.41
C GLY A 229 22.50 18.75 -6.70
N GLU A 230 21.65 19.66 -7.21
CA GLU A 230 21.25 20.86 -6.47
C GLU A 230 20.48 20.47 -5.21
N ILE A 231 20.78 21.10 -4.08
CA ILE A 231 20.08 20.81 -2.82
C ILE A 231 18.68 21.41 -2.88
N ASP A 232 17.68 20.57 -2.70
CA ASP A 232 16.28 20.98 -2.63
C ASP A 232 15.90 21.53 -1.25
N ILE A 233 14.65 22.01 -1.16
CA ILE A 233 14.09 22.59 0.07
C ILE A 233 14.03 21.61 1.25
N THR A 234 14.11 20.30 0.98
CA THR A 234 14.11 19.24 2.00
C THR A 234 15.53 18.91 2.48
N GLY A 235 16.56 19.52 1.89
CA GLY A 235 17.97 19.31 2.23
C GLY A 235 18.63 18.14 1.49
N TYR A 236 17.99 17.59 0.46
CA TYR A 236 18.53 16.47 -0.33
C TYR A 236 18.94 16.93 -1.73
N PRO A 237 19.99 16.34 -2.34
CA PRO A 237 20.30 16.59 -3.73
C PRO A 237 19.17 16.12 -4.64
N LYS A 238 18.71 16.97 -5.55
CA LYS A 238 17.74 16.63 -6.58
C LYS A 238 18.28 15.51 -7.47
N GLU A 239 17.38 14.62 -7.90
CA GLU A 239 17.71 13.46 -8.71
C GLU A 239 17.94 13.82 -10.19
N GLY A 240 17.48 14.99 -10.64
CA GLY A 240 17.51 15.38 -12.05
C GLY A 240 16.39 14.72 -12.87
N ALA A 241 15.29 14.36 -12.22
CA ALA A 241 14.18 13.65 -12.85
C ALA A 241 13.38 14.54 -13.80
N SER A 242 12.69 13.90 -14.73
CA SER A 242 11.72 14.51 -15.63
C SER A 242 10.30 14.08 -15.27
N GLU A 243 9.31 14.84 -15.74
CA GLU A 243 7.92 14.42 -15.63
C GLU A 243 7.75 13.07 -16.33
N GLY A 244 7.09 12.15 -15.64
CA GLY A 244 6.89 10.79 -16.10
C GLY A 244 7.97 9.79 -15.70
N ASP A 245 9.11 10.19 -15.15
CA ASP A 245 10.06 9.21 -14.59
C ASP A 245 9.43 8.46 -13.41
N LEU A 246 9.83 7.18 -13.22
CA LEU A 246 9.37 6.38 -12.08
C LEU A 246 9.94 6.96 -10.79
N GLY A 247 9.06 7.55 -9.97
CA GLY A 247 9.44 8.23 -8.72
C GLY A 247 9.14 7.42 -7.46
N GLY A 248 8.25 6.44 -7.55
CA GLY A 248 7.86 5.62 -6.42
C GLY A 248 7.01 4.42 -6.81
N VAL A 249 6.62 3.65 -5.81
CA VAL A 249 5.68 2.53 -5.92
C VAL A 249 4.87 2.44 -4.63
N ILE A 250 3.56 2.28 -4.75
CA ILE A 250 2.71 1.84 -3.63
C ILE A 250 2.71 0.31 -3.62
N SER A 251 3.28 -0.28 -2.58
CA SER A 251 3.30 -1.71 -2.30
C SER A 251 2.23 -2.04 -1.27
N ILE A 252 1.33 -2.94 -1.62
CA ILE A 252 0.18 -3.35 -0.81
C ILE A 252 0.28 -4.84 -0.56
N THR A 253 0.11 -5.24 0.69
CA THR A 253 0.01 -6.63 1.12
C THR A 253 -1.34 -6.84 1.77
N LEU A 254 -2.19 -7.63 1.13
CA LEU A 254 -3.45 -8.11 1.68
C LEU A 254 -3.21 -9.46 2.35
N PHE A 255 -3.42 -9.50 3.65
CA PHE A 255 -3.28 -10.73 4.41
C PHE A 255 -4.54 -11.58 4.24
N ARG A 256 -4.39 -12.82 3.81
CA ARG A 256 -5.50 -13.77 3.73
C ARG A 256 -5.59 -14.48 5.08
N ASN A 257 -6.81 -14.59 5.61
CA ASN A 257 -7.04 -15.45 6.76
C ASN A 257 -6.82 -16.90 6.30
N ASN A 258 -6.01 -17.65 7.04
CA ASN A 258 -5.91 -19.09 6.82
C ASN A 258 -7.31 -19.66 7.14
N GLN A 259 -7.97 -20.25 6.14
CA GLN A 259 -9.12 -21.12 6.39
C GLN A 259 -8.65 -22.40 7.06
#